data_AF-A0A523G0N2-F1
#
_entry.id   AF-A0A523G0N2-F1
#
_cell.length_a   1.000
_cell.length_b   1.000
_cell.length_c   1.000
_cell.angle_alpha   90.00
_cell.angle_beta   90.00
_cell.angle_gamma   90.00
#
_symmetry.space_group_name_H-M   'P 1'
#
loop_
_entity.id
_entity.type
_entity.pdbx_description
1 polymer ?
#
loop_
_entity_poly.entity_id
_entity_poly.type
_entity_poly.pdbx_seq_one_letter_code
_entity_poly.pdbx_strand_id
1 'polypeptide(L)'
;MDDINNGTLIPIVQIGLKREKELPNVPLMQDLTNDKENKKILEFLSVGGAIGRSVIAAPETPMDRVKALRIAFNKTMKDPGFLADAKKRRANIQPTTGEELDALTKKVLATDKDLQRKARNIMKGYNKNCKKNCKKKKKKKKKKAS
;
A
#
# COMPACT_ATOMS: atom_id res chain seq x y z
N MET A 1 19.82 0.01 0.70
CA MET A 1 19.73 -1.26 1.46
C MET A 1 20.92 -1.46 2.37
N ASP A 2 22.08 -0.89 2.05
CA ASP A 2 23.27 -0.95 2.91
C ASP A 2 22.99 -0.42 4.33
N ASP A 3 22.21 0.66 4.45
CA ASP A 3 21.81 1.21 5.76
C ASP A 3 20.89 0.29 6.58
N ILE A 4 20.11 -0.59 5.92
CA ILE A 4 19.28 -1.57 6.60
C ILE A 4 20.15 -2.74 7.08
N ASN A 5 21.07 -3.19 6.23
CA ASN A 5 21.97 -4.30 6.54
C ASN A 5 23.02 -3.94 7.59
N ASN A 6 23.48 -2.69 7.63
CA ASN A 6 24.45 -2.21 8.63
C ASN A 6 23.79 -1.75 9.95
N GLY A 7 22.46 -1.84 10.06
CA GLY A 7 21.71 -1.50 11.28
C GLY A 7 21.47 -0.01 11.51
N THR A 8 21.84 0.86 10.56
CA THR A 8 21.61 2.32 10.64
C THR A 8 20.13 2.66 10.46
N LEU A 9 19.40 1.88 9.66
CA LEU A 9 17.98 2.03 9.41
C LEU A 9 17.25 0.73 9.75
N ILE A 10 16.45 0.75 10.82
CA ILE A 10 15.72 -0.43 11.30
C ILE A 10 14.25 -0.31 10.91
N PRO A 11 13.78 -1.03 9.87
CA PRO A 11 12.37 -1.04 9.51
C PRO A 11 11.54 -1.78 10.57
N ILE A 12 10.53 -1.10 11.12
CA ILE A 12 9.69 -1.62 12.23
C ILE A 12 8.38 -2.23 11.73
N VAL A 13 7.83 -1.69 10.64
CA VAL A 13 6.56 -2.15 10.06
C VAL A 13 6.59 -2.03 8.55
N GLN A 14 5.98 -2.99 7.87
CA GLN A 14 5.80 -2.99 6.41
C GLN A 14 4.36 -2.62 6.05
N ILE A 15 4.20 -1.77 5.04
CA ILE A 15 2.89 -1.44 4.45
C ILE A 15 2.80 -2.16 3.11
N GLY A 16 2.00 -3.21 3.04
CA GLY A 16 1.86 -4.04 1.86
C GLY A 16 1.00 -5.27 2.11
N LEU A 17 0.57 -5.92 1.04
CA LEU A 17 -0.23 -7.16 1.13
C LEU A 17 0.63 -8.41 1.32
N LYS A 18 1.92 -8.34 0.96
CA LYS A 18 2.91 -9.40 1.10
C LYS A 18 4.17 -8.81 1.74
N ARG A 19 4.89 -9.61 2.52
CA ARG A 19 6.19 -9.21 3.08
C ARG A 19 7.22 -9.12 1.96
N GLU A 20 8.08 -8.12 2.03
CA GLU A 20 9.23 -8.01 1.15
C GLU A 20 10.21 -9.16 1.43
N LYS A 21 10.79 -9.73 0.38
CA LYS A 21 11.70 -10.89 0.50
C LYS A 21 12.93 -10.56 1.33
N GLU A 22 13.37 -9.31 1.27
CA GLU A 22 14.54 -8.80 2.00
C GLU A 22 14.22 -8.46 3.46
N LEU A 23 12.94 -8.39 3.84
CA LEU A 23 12.48 -8.06 5.20
C LEU A 23 11.51 -9.11 5.74
N PRO A 24 11.87 -10.40 5.81
CA PRO A 24 10.95 -11.46 6.24
C PRO A 24 10.51 -11.33 7.71
N ASN A 25 11.38 -10.75 8.54
CA ASN A 25 11.21 -10.64 10.00
C ASN A 25 10.42 -9.40 10.42
N VAL A 26 10.20 -8.44 9.52
CA VAL A 26 9.44 -7.22 9.84
C VAL A 26 7.95 -7.51 9.65
N PRO A 27 7.08 -7.28 10.65
CA PRO A 27 5.66 -7.56 10.52
C PRO A 27 4.98 -6.63 9.52
N LEU A 28 3.90 -7.11 8.90
CA LEU A 28 3.01 -6.24 8.12
C LEU A 28 2.14 -5.41 9.08
N MET A 29 1.65 -4.26 8.63
CA MET A 29 0.78 -3.40 9.44
C MET A 29 -0.45 -4.14 9.98
N GLN A 30 -1.03 -5.03 9.16
CA GLN A 30 -2.16 -5.89 9.52
C GLN A 30 -1.81 -7.02 10.51
N ASP A 31 -0.53 -7.32 10.73
CA ASP A 31 -0.08 -8.30 11.72
C ASP A 31 -0.02 -7.68 13.14
N LEU A 32 -0.10 -6.35 13.25
CA LEU A 32 -0.03 -5.63 14.52
C LEU A 32 -1.37 -5.59 15.28
N THR A 33 -2.44 -6.18 14.74
CA THR A 33 -3.75 -6.21 15.37
C THR A 33 -4.40 -7.59 15.30
N ASN A 34 -5.02 -8.00 16.40
CA ASN A 34 -5.81 -9.22 16.48
C ASN A 34 -7.29 -8.98 16.14
N ASP A 35 -7.70 -7.72 16.00
CA ASP A 35 -9.07 -7.36 15.67
C ASP A 35 -9.34 -7.54 14.17
N LYS A 36 -10.33 -8.36 13.83
CA LYS A 36 -10.65 -8.72 12.44
C LYS A 36 -11.08 -7.52 11.60
N GLU A 37 -11.73 -6.53 12.20
CA GLU A 37 -12.21 -5.34 11.50
C GLU A 37 -11.04 -4.39 11.21
N ASN A 38 -10.22 -4.09 12.23
CA ASN A 38 -9.02 -3.29 12.06
C ASN A 38 -8.07 -3.95 11.05
N LYS A 39 -7.94 -5.28 11.08
CA LYS A 39 -7.13 -6.01 10.10
C LYS A 39 -7.60 -5.75 8.66
N LYS A 40 -8.92 -5.81 8.40
CA LYS A 40 -9.50 -5.49 7.09
C LYS A 40 -9.25 -4.05 6.67
N ILE A 41 -9.35 -3.10 7.61
CA ILE A 41 -9.05 -1.68 7.32
C ILE A 41 -7.59 -1.51 6.93
N LEU A 42 -6.66 -2.09 7.69
CA LEU A 42 -5.21 -1.98 7.43
C LEU A 42 -4.80 -2.69 6.14
N GLU A 43 -5.42 -3.83 5.82
CA GLU A 43 -5.26 -4.51 4.54
C GLU A 43 -5.74 -3.61 3.40
N PHE A 44 -6.94 -3.02 3.51
CA PHE A 44 -7.50 -2.10 2.52
C PHE A 44 -6.59 -0.88 2.26
N LEU A 45 -6.02 -0.30 3.32
CA LEU A 45 -5.05 0.80 3.18
C LEU A 45 -3.76 0.34 2.49
N SER A 46 -3.33 -0.91 2.71
CA SER A 46 -2.13 -1.48 2.11
C SER A 46 -2.31 -1.86 0.64
N VAL A 47 -3.55 -2.02 0.15
CA VAL A 47 -3.82 -2.36 -1.26
C VAL A 47 -3.30 -1.28 -2.22
N GLY A 48 -3.33 0.00 -1.81
CA GLY A 48 -2.85 1.09 -2.66
C GLY A 48 -1.40 0.92 -3.11
N GLY A 49 -0.53 0.39 -2.22
CA GLY A 49 0.86 0.09 -2.56
C GLY A 49 1.00 -1.10 -3.53
N ALA A 50 0.10 -2.08 -3.44
CA ALA A 50 0.11 -3.27 -4.30
C ALA A 50 -0.39 -3.01 -5.73
N ILE A 51 -1.33 -2.07 -5.90
CA ILE A 51 -1.77 -1.63 -7.24
C ILE A 51 -0.63 -0.85 -7.94
N GLY A 52 0.10 -0.03 -7.16
CA GLY A 52 1.38 0.55 -7.56
C GLY A 52 1.38 1.21 -8.95
N ARG A 53 2.41 0.91 -9.75
CA ARG A 53 2.55 1.38 -11.13
C ARG A 53 1.90 0.39 -12.09
N SER A 54 0.59 0.44 -12.20
CA SER A 54 -0.19 -0.41 -13.10
C SER A 54 -0.22 0.12 -14.54
N VAL A 55 -0.26 -0.81 -15.50
CA VAL A 55 -0.56 -0.51 -16.90
C VAL A 55 -2.04 -0.76 -17.12
N ILE A 56 -2.76 0.24 -17.63
CA ILE A 56 -4.22 0.22 -17.76
C ILE A 56 -4.58 0.39 -19.24
N ALA A 57 -5.46 -0.47 -19.75
CA ALA A 57 -6.05 -0.32 -21.07
C ALA A 57 -7.37 0.47 -20.98
N ALA A 58 -7.77 1.12 -22.07
CA ALA A 58 -9.02 1.86 -22.12
C ALA A 58 -10.24 0.95 -21.88
N PRO A 59 -11.33 1.48 -21.29
CA PRO A 59 -12.61 0.77 -21.28
C PRO A 59 -13.02 0.42 -22.71
N GLU A 60 -13.68 -0.73 -22.92
CA GLU A 60 -14.05 -1.28 -24.24
C GLU A 60 -12.90 -1.84 -25.10
N THR A 61 -11.67 -1.97 -24.57
CA THR A 61 -10.60 -2.65 -25.32
C THR A 61 -10.96 -4.11 -25.57
N PRO A 62 -10.92 -4.62 -26.82
CA PRO A 62 -11.21 -6.01 -27.14
C PRO A 62 -10.39 -7.01 -26.32
N MET A 63 -11.04 -8.09 -25.86
CA MET A 63 -10.43 -9.05 -24.92
C MET A 63 -9.22 -9.79 -25.51
N ASP A 64 -9.17 -9.99 -26.83
CA ASP A 64 -8.02 -10.51 -27.55
C ASP A 64 -6.80 -9.57 -27.42
N ARG A 65 -7.02 -8.25 -27.51
CA ARG A 65 -5.96 -7.24 -27.32
C ARG A 65 -5.50 -7.19 -25.87
N VAL A 66 -6.41 -7.27 -24.91
CA VAL A 66 -6.06 -7.35 -23.48
C VAL A 66 -5.20 -8.58 -23.19
N LYS A 67 -5.57 -9.75 -23.74
CA LYS A 67 -4.77 -10.98 -23.61
C LYS A 67 -3.38 -10.81 -24.21
N ALA A 68 -3.28 -10.24 -25.41
CA ALA A 68 -1.99 -9.97 -26.06
C ALA A 68 -1.10 -9.05 -25.21
N LEU A 69 -1.65 -7.98 -24.64
CA LEU A 69 -0.93 -7.06 -23.76
C LEU A 69 -0.45 -7.74 -22.47
N ARG A 70 -1.28 -8.57 -21.84
CA ARG A 70 -0.89 -9.35 -20.65
C ARG A 70 0.25 -10.32 -20.96
N ILE A 71 0.16 -11.03 -22.08
CA ILE A 71 1.22 -11.95 -22.52
C ILE A 71 2.52 -11.18 -22.78
N ALA A 72 2.45 -10.07 -23.50
CA ALA A 72 3.62 -9.24 -23.80
C ALA A 72 4.26 -8.70 -22.51
N PHE A 73 3.46 -8.17 -21.58
CA PHE A 73 3.94 -7.69 -20.29
C PHE A 73 4.65 -8.79 -19.49
N ASN A 74 4.02 -9.97 -19.39
CA ASN A 74 4.59 -11.11 -18.67
C ASN A 74 5.91 -11.60 -19.30
N LYS A 75 6.05 -11.51 -20.63
CA LYS A 75 7.31 -11.81 -21.32
C LYS A 75 8.38 -10.77 -21.02
N THR A 76 8.07 -9.48 -21.09
CA THR A 76 9.02 -8.40 -20.77
C THR A 76 9.53 -8.48 -19.34
N MET A 77 8.65 -8.80 -18.37
CA MET A 77 9.04 -8.93 -16.97
C MET A 77 9.96 -10.14 -16.68
N LYS A 78 10.10 -11.06 -17.63
CA LYS A 78 11.02 -12.20 -17.58
C LYS A 78 12.22 -12.04 -18.53
N ASP A 79 12.25 -10.98 -19.33
CA ASP A 79 13.30 -10.78 -20.31
C ASP A 79 14.63 -10.44 -19.62
N PRO A 80 15.71 -11.19 -19.88
CA PRO A 80 16.99 -10.97 -19.21
C PRO A 80 17.62 -9.62 -19.55
N GLY A 81 17.40 -9.10 -20.76
CA GLY A 81 17.87 -7.78 -21.16
C GLY A 81 17.20 -6.67 -20.36
N PHE A 82 15.87 -6.75 -20.24
CA PHE A 82 15.07 -5.83 -19.41
C PHE A 82 15.49 -5.89 -17.94
N LEU A 83 15.68 -7.09 -17.37
CA LEU A 83 16.11 -7.27 -15.98
C LEU A 83 17.54 -6.75 -15.74
N ALA A 84 18.46 -6.93 -16.69
CA ALA A 84 19.80 -6.39 -16.61
C ALA A 84 19.80 -4.86 -16.57
N ASP A 85 19.01 -4.23 -17.44
CA ASP A 85 18.89 -2.77 -17.47
C ASP A 85 18.15 -2.22 -16.25
N ALA A 86 17.14 -2.93 -15.74
CA ALA A 86 16.50 -2.61 -14.47
C ALA A 86 17.51 -2.64 -13.30
N LYS A 87 18.36 -3.66 -13.26
CA LYS A 87 19.41 -3.79 -12.25
C LYS A 87 20.43 -2.64 -12.33
N LYS A 88 20.86 -2.27 -13.54
CA LYS A 88 21.75 -1.10 -13.75
C LYS A 88 21.13 0.20 -13.21
N ARG A 89 19.82 0.36 -13.39
CA ARG A 89 19.06 1.53 -12.90
C ARG A 89 18.67 1.42 -11.42
N ARG A 90 19.08 0.37 -10.72
CA ARG A 90 18.67 0.05 -9.33
C ARG A 90 17.14 0.04 -9.16
N ALA A 91 16.42 -0.34 -10.21
CA ALA A 91 14.97 -0.47 -10.19
C ALA A 91 14.59 -1.82 -9.58
N ASN A 92 13.87 -1.81 -8.46
CA ASN A 92 13.28 -3.01 -7.88
C ASN A 92 12.05 -3.41 -8.72
N ILE A 93 12.08 -4.58 -9.35
CA ILE A 93 10.99 -5.08 -10.20
C ILE A 93 10.35 -6.29 -9.52
N GLN A 94 9.11 -6.10 -9.10
CA GLN A 94 8.23 -7.15 -8.57
C GLN A 94 6.92 -7.11 -9.35
N PRO A 95 6.82 -7.85 -10.46
CA PRO A 95 5.66 -7.78 -11.32
C PRO A 95 4.49 -8.56 -10.69
N THR A 96 3.32 -7.94 -10.70
CA THR A 96 2.04 -8.60 -10.45
C THR A 96 1.38 -8.89 -11.80
N THR A 97 0.77 -10.06 -11.96
CA THR A 97 0.09 -10.39 -13.22
C THR A 97 -1.17 -9.53 -13.41
N GLY A 98 -1.59 -9.35 -14.66
CA GLY A 98 -2.80 -8.60 -14.97
C GLY A 98 -4.06 -9.24 -14.36
N GLU A 99 -4.07 -10.57 -14.25
CA GLU A 99 -5.14 -11.36 -13.61
C GLU A 99 -5.21 -11.11 -12.11
N GLU A 100 -4.07 -11.17 -11.40
CA GLU A 100 -4.00 -10.88 -9.97
C GLU A 100 -4.40 -9.44 -9.67
N LEU A 101 -3.97 -8.50 -10.50
CA LEU A 101 -4.31 -7.09 -10.36
C LEU A 101 -5.80 -6.83 -10.60
N ASP A 102 -6.42 -7.50 -11.58
CA ASP A 102 -7.85 -7.41 -11.85
C ASP A 102 -8.68 -7.98 -10.67
N ALA A 103 -8.27 -9.14 -10.13
CA ALA A 103 -8.90 -9.72 -8.95
C ALA A 103 -8.78 -8.81 -7.72
N LEU A 104 -7.60 -8.22 -7.51
CA LEU A 104 -7.37 -7.28 -6.42
C LEU A 104 -8.23 -6.02 -6.57
N THR A 105 -8.31 -5.48 -7.78
CA THR A 105 -9.13 -4.30 -8.09
C THR A 105 -10.61 -4.57 -7.81
N LYS A 106 -11.13 -5.72 -8.25
CA LYS A 106 -12.51 -6.16 -7.95
C LYS A 106 -12.77 -6.24 -6.45
N LYS A 107 -11.83 -6.80 -5.67
CA LYS A 107 -11.93 -6.87 -4.20
C LYS A 107 -11.98 -5.48 -3.56
N VAL A 108 -11.17 -4.54 -4.04
CA VAL A 108 -11.18 -3.15 -3.55
C VAL A 108 -12.49 -2.45 -3.88
N LEU A 109 -12.98 -2.59 -5.11
CA LEU A 109 -14.23 -1.97 -5.54
C LEU A 109 -15.46 -2.55 -4.83
N ALA A 110 -15.42 -3.85 -4.50
CA ALA A 110 -16.47 -4.53 -3.73
C ALA A 110 -16.42 -4.26 -2.21
N THR A 111 -15.46 -3.45 -1.73
CA THR A 111 -15.32 -3.15 -0.31
C THR A 111 -16.52 -2.34 0.20
N ASP A 112 -17.08 -2.73 1.35
CA ASP A 112 -18.26 -2.11 1.95
C ASP A 112 -18.08 -0.61 2.24
N LYS A 113 -19.16 0.17 2.07
CA LYS A 113 -19.16 1.63 2.26
C LYS A 113 -18.76 2.05 3.68
N ASP A 114 -19.09 1.26 4.69
CA ASP A 114 -18.68 1.51 6.07
C ASP A 114 -17.16 1.37 6.25
N LEU A 115 -16.56 0.33 5.64
CA LEU A 115 -15.10 0.14 5.67
C LEU A 115 -14.38 1.28 4.93
N GLN A 116 -14.89 1.69 3.75
CA GLN A 116 -14.36 2.84 3.02
C GLN A 116 -14.45 4.13 3.84
N ARG A 117 -15.55 4.35 4.55
CA ARG A 117 -15.75 5.51 5.44
C ARG A 117 -14.76 5.49 6.60
N LYS A 118 -14.57 4.34 7.26
CA LYS A 118 -13.61 4.17 8.37
C LYS A 118 -12.17 4.39 7.89
N ALA A 119 -11.77 3.76 6.80
CA ALA A 119 -10.44 3.96 6.18
C ALA A 119 -10.20 5.44 5.81
N ARG A 120 -11.19 6.11 5.21
CA ARG A 120 -11.11 7.53 4.88
C ARG A 120 -11.00 8.42 6.13
N ASN A 121 -11.70 8.09 7.21
CA ASN A 121 -11.61 8.83 8.47
C ASN A 121 -10.23 8.68 9.13
N ILE A 122 -9.62 7.50 9.02
CA ILE A 122 -8.26 7.24 9.50
C ILE A 122 -7.25 8.02 8.65
N MET A 123 -7.33 7.95 7.31
CA MET A 123 -6.43 8.65 6.40
C MET A 123 -6.54 10.18 6.43
N LYS A 124 -7.73 10.73 6.75
CA LYS A 124 -7.90 12.19 6.94
C LYS A 124 -7.11 12.74 8.13
N GLY A 125 -6.52 11.86 8.95
CA GLY A 125 -5.57 12.22 9.98
C GLY A 125 -6.19 12.96 11.17
N TYR A 126 -5.51 12.82 12.31
CA TYR A 126 -5.70 13.43 13.63
C TYR A 126 -5.83 14.98 13.66
N ASN A 127 -5.99 15.67 12.54
CA ASN A 127 -5.96 17.13 12.45
C ASN A 127 -7.18 17.80 13.13
N LYS A 128 -8.33 17.12 13.20
CA LYS A 128 -9.51 17.63 13.94
C LYS A 128 -9.35 17.51 15.46
N ASN A 129 -8.77 16.42 15.96
CA ASN A 129 -8.65 16.18 17.39
C ASN A 129 -7.42 16.86 18.02
N CYS A 130 -6.33 17.03 17.27
CA CYS A 130 -5.18 17.82 17.74
C CYS A 130 -5.58 19.30 17.96
N LYS A 131 -6.32 19.92 17.02
CA LYS A 131 -6.82 21.30 17.18
C LYS A 131 -7.82 21.45 18.34
N LYS A 132 -8.72 20.49 18.55
CA LYS A 132 -9.69 20.52 19.66
C LYS A 132 -9.02 20.32 21.03
N ASN A 133 -8.09 19.37 21.16
CA ASN A 133 -7.42 19.10 22.42
C ASN A 133 -6.37 20.17 22.77
N CYS A 134 -5.69 20.78 21.79
CA CYS A 134 -4.82 21.94 22.01
C CYS A 134 -5.61 23.18 22.47
N LYS A 135 -6.79 23.45 21.88
CA LYS A 135 -7.66 24.56 22.32
C LYS A 135 -8.23 24.34 23.73
N LYS A 136 -8.64 23.11 24.08
CA LYS A 136 -9.08 22.77 25.45
C LYS A 136 -7.95 22.90 26.48
N LYS A 137 -6.74 22.44 26.16
CA LYS A 137 -5.55 22.60 27.03
C LYS A 137 -5.19 24.08 27.26
N LYS A 138 -5.24 24.93 26.22
CA LYS A 138 -5.01 26.38 26.35
C LYS A 138 -6.06 27.09 27.22
N LYS A 139 -7.36 26.75 27.09
CA LYS A 139 -8.42 27.30 27.97
C LYS A 139 -8.28 26.87 29.43
N LYS A 140 -7.90 25.60 29.70
CA LYS A 140 -7.63 25.13 31.07
C LYS A 140 -6.40 25.80 31.72
N LYS A 141 -5.35 26.11 30.94
CA LYS A 141 -4.19 26.86 31.46
C LYS A 141 -4.55 28.32 31.81
N LYS A 142 -5.35 29.02 30.99
CA LYS A 142 -5.78 30.40 31.30
C LYS A 142 -6.69 30.51 32.52
N LYS A 143 -7.55 29.51 32.79
CA LYS A 143 -8.42 29.47 33.99
C LYS A 143 -7.70 29.08 35.30
N LYS A 144 -6.45 28.62 35.23
CA LYS A 144 -5.63 28.28 36.42
C LYS A 144 -4.57 29.34 36.75
N ALA A 145 -4.44 30.36 35.91
CA ALA A 145 -3.48 31.46 36.05
C ALA A 145 -4.19 32.81 36.33
N SER A 146 -5.45 32.74 36.75
CA SER A 146 -6.32 33.82 37.19
C SER A 146 -7.10 33.30 38.39
#